data_AF-A0A640SZ24-F1
#
_entry.id   AF-A0A640SZ24-F1
#
_cell.length_a   1.000
_cell.length_b   1.000
_cell.length_c   1.000
_cell.angle_alpha   90.00
_cell.angle_beta   90.00
_cell.angle_gamma   90.00
#
_symmetry.space_group_name_H-M   'P 1'
#
loop_
_entity.id
_entity.type
_entity.pdbx_description
1 polymer ?
#
loop_
_entity_poly.entity_id
_entity_poly.type
_entity_poly.pdbx_seq_one_letter_code
_entity_poly.pdbx_strand_id
1 'polypeptide(L)'
;MPELADTGRRIKKLRVSAGMTQHDLAGPEMSSSYISLVEHGKRIPSGRALKILAERLGVGVGEISGDPAPAENTGVRRLDLVGRLVAARRQWDGGDVEGALSEFRALADTEPAHRQDDVFTEAQLAIAEILGTLGRPDEAERARERLTELIDMRD
;
A
#
# COMPACT_ATOMS: atom_id res chain seq x y z
N MET A 1 -5.34 21.10 -12.19
CA MET A 1 -4.63 20.29 -11.17
C MET A 1 -5.60 19.88 -10.07
N PRO A 2 -6.37 18.79 -10.27
CA PRO A 2 -7.39 18.34 -9.31
C PRO A 2 -6.85 17.82 -7.96
N GLU A 3 -5.62 17.30 -7.91
CA GLU A 3 -5.02 16.67 -6.72
C GLU A 3 -4.83 17.61 -5.51
N LEU A 4 -4.57 18.90 -5.76
CA LEU A 4 -4.32 19.89 -4.69
C LEU A 4 -5.59 20.22 -3.91
N ALA A 5 -6.71 20.31 -4.62
CA ALA A 5 -8.00 20.57 -4.02
C ALA A 5 -8.47 19.36 -3.21
N ASP A 6 -8.13 18.15 -3.62
CA ASP A 6 -8.44 16.92 -2.87
C ASP A 6 -7.61 16.80 -1.59
N THR A 7 -6.31 17.09 -1.65
CA THR A 7 -5.43 17.08 -0.47
C THR A 7 -5.92 18.06 0.60
N GLY A 8 -6.19 19.31 0.23
CA GLY A 8 -6.70 20.34 1.16
C GLY A 8 -8.04 19.95 1.80
N ARG A 9 -8.95 19.38 1.01
CA ARG A 9 -10.24 18.88 1.52
C ARG A 9 -10.08 17.74 2.52
N ARG A 10 -9.14 16.81 2.28
CA ARG A 10 -8.86 15.69 3.19
C ARG A 10 -8.31 16.17 4.53
N ILE A 11 -7.35 17.10 4.52
CA ILE A 11 -6.81 17.74 5.74
C ILE A 11 -7.95 18.35 6.55
N LYS A 12 -8.83 19.12 5.90
CA LYS A 12 -9.98 19.74 6.55
C LYS A 12 -10.91 18.71 7.19
N LYS A 13 -11.22 17.62 6.48
CA LYS A 13 -12.09 16.55 6.98
C LYS A 13 -11.50 15.89 8.22
N LEU A 14 -10.24 15.47 8.16
CA LEU A 14 -9.54 14.84 9.30
C LEU A 14 -9.48 15.77 10.51
N ARG A 15 -9.13 17.04 10.30
CA ARG A 15 -9.08 18.05 11.36
C ARG A 15 -10.43 18.20 12.06
N VAL A 16 -11.52 18.30 11.29
CA VAL A 16 -12.87 18.44 11.84
C VAL A 16 -13.30 17.18 12.60
N SER A 17 -13.00 15.99 12.07
CA SER A 17 -13.28 14.72 12.77
C SER A 17 -12.50 14.59 14.08
N ALA A 18 -11.31 15.16 14.16
CA ALA A 18 -10.49 15.21 15.38
C ALA A 18 -10.91 16.34 16.34
N GLY A 19 -11.94 17.14 16.02
CA GLY A 19 -12.40 18.25 16.87
C GLY A 19 -11.42 19.42 16.97
N MET A 20 -10.45 19.52 16.05
CA MET A 20 -9.39 20.53 16.09
C MET A 20 -9.77 21.81 15.35
N THR A 21 -9.37 22.97 15.86
CA THR A 21 -9.40 24.23 15.09
C THR A 21 -8.21 24.32 14.14
N GLN A 22 -8.25 25.24 13.17
CA GLN A 22 -7.09 25.49 12.29
C GLN A 22 -5.88 25.98 13.07
N HIS A 23 -6.08 26.65 14.21
CA HIS A 23 -4.99 27.07 15.10
C HIS A 23 -4.36 25.86 15.79
N ASP A 24 -5.19 24.93 16.28
CA ASP A 24 -4.72 23.71 16.95
C ASP A 24 -3.91 22.83 15.98
N LEU A 25 -4.37 22.69 14.74
CA LEU A 25 -3.63 21.95 13.71
C LEU A 25 -2.33 22.67 13.32
N ALA A 26 -2.32 24.01 13.28
CA ALA A 26 -1.16 24.79 12.88
C ALA A 26 0.01 24.69 13.87
N GLY A 27 -0.29 24.67 15.17
CA GLY A 27 0.70 24.62 16.25
C GLY A 27 1.82 25.67 16.12
N PRO A 28 3.02 25.43 16.69
CA PRO A 28 4.11 26.42 16.66
C PRO A 28 4.83 26.57 15.30
N GLU A 29 4.79 25.59 14.41
CA GLU A 29 5.56 25.53 13.18
C GLU A 29 4.84 26.18 11.99
N MET A 30 3.53 26.39 12.10
CA MET A 30 2.70 26.92 11.02
C MET A 30 1.73 27.97 11.54
N SER A 31 1.20 28.80 10.64
CA SER A 31 0.12 29.72 10.99
C SER A 31 -1.25 29.14 10.65
N SER A 32 -2.28 29.51 11.40
CA SER A 32 -3.67 29.16 11.06
C SER A 32 -4.06 29.64 9.65
N SER A 33 -3.54 30.80 9.24
CA SER A 33 -3.70 31.32 7.87
C SER A 33 -3.08 30.41 6.81
N TYR A 34 -1.92 29.80 7.09
CA TYR A 34 -1.32 28.82 6.21
C TYR A 34 -2.22 27.57 6.09
N ILE A 35 -2.73 27.05 7.21
CA ILE A 35 -3.67 25.90 7.21
C ILE A 35 -4.90 26.23 6.38
N SER A 36 -5.47 27.42 6.53
CA SER A 36 -6.60 27.86 5.72
C SER A 36 -6.28 27.86 4.23
N LEU A 37 -5.13 28.39 3.81
CA LEU A 37 -4.73 28.37 2.40
C LEU A 37 -4.58 26.95 1.84
N VAL A 38 -4.02 26.03 2.64
CA VAL A 38 -3.89 24.61 2.27
C VAL A 38 -5.26 23.95 2.16
N GLU A 39 -6.14 24.11 3.15
CA GLU A 39 -7.48 23.49 3.16
C GLU A 39 -8.36 23.93 1.98
N HIS A 40 -8.15 25.16 1.47
CA HIS A 40 -8.85 25.68 0.30
C HIS A 40 -8.15 25.38 -1.03
N GLY A 41 -7.08 24.57 -1.02
CA GLY A 41 -6.31 24.22 -2.22
C GLY A 41 -5.55 25.38 -2.84
N LYS A 42 -5.39 26.49 -2.11
CA LYS A 42 -4.66 27.68 -2.56
C LYS A 42 -3.14 27.58 -2.34
N ARG A 43 -2.69 26.60 -1.54
CA ARG A 43 -1.27 26.35 -1.29
C ARG A 43 -0.98 24.86 -1.19
N ILE A 44 0.12 24.45 -1.81
CA ILE A 44 0.65 23.09 -1.74
C ILE A 44 1.54 23.01 -0.49
N PRO A 45 1.26 22.10 0.46
CA PRO A 45 2.17 21.87 1.56
C PRO A 45 3.47 21.23 1.06
N SER A 46 4.61 21.64 1.61
CA SER A 46 5.88 20.96 1.34
C SER A 46 5.87 19.57 1.99
N GLY A 47 6.76 18.66 1.57
CA GLY A 47 6.85 17.33 2.18
C GLY A 47 7.06 17.38 3.70
N ARG A 48 7.84 18.36 4.20
CA ARG A 48 8.02 18.59 5.64
C ARG A 48 6.73 19.06 6.32
N ALA A 49 6.04 20.03 5.74
CA ALA A 49 4.76 20.51 6.27
C ALA A 49 3.72 19.38 6.35
N LEU A 50 3.67 18.55 5.30
CA LEU A 50 2.74 17.44 5.22
C LEU A 50 3.00 16.37 6.31
N LYS A 51 4.27 16.06 6.60
CA LYS A 51 4.66 15.17 7.71
C LYS A 51 4.15 15.70 9.07
N ILE A 52 4.38 16.99 9.36
CA ILE A 52 3.94 17.62 10.60
C ILE A 52 2.42 17.57 10.75
N LEU A 53 1.68 17.85 9.66
CA LEU A 53 0.22 17.79 9.67
C LEU A 53 -0.30 16.37 9.90
N ALA A 54 0.34 15.36 9.31
CA ALA A 54 0.01 13.95 9.48
C ALA A 54 0.18 13.49 10.93
N GLU A 55 1.34 13.80 11.52
CA GLU A 55 1.64 13.48 12.93
C GLU A 55 0.59 14.05 13.88
N ARG A 56 0.14 15.29 13.65
CA ARG A 56 -0.89 15.92 14.49
C ARG A 56 -2.28 15.35 14.32
N LEU A 57 -2.63 15.02 13.10
CA LEU A 57 -3.91 14.39 12.79
C LEU A 57 -3.94 12.91 13.20
N GLY A 58 -2.80 12.35 13.61
CA GLY A 58 -2.66 10.95 13.99
C GLY A 58 -2.79 9.99 12.81
N VAL A 59 -2.47 10.44 11.60
CA VAL A 59 -2.60 9.66 10.35
C VAL A 59 -1.27 9.58 9.61
N GLY A 60 -1.18 8.67 8.63
CA GLY A 60 -0.06 8.67 7.68
C GLY A 60 -0.17 9.78 6.64
N VAL A 61 0.95 10.29 6.13
CA VAL A 61 0.99 11.32 5.07
C VAL A 61 0.19 10.92 3.81
N GLY A 62 0.10 9.62 3.51
CA GLY A 62 -0.66 9.11 2.36
C GLY A 62 -2.18 9.26 2.52
N GLU A 63 -2.70 9.16 3.74
CA GLU A 63 -4.12 9.42 4.00
C GLU A 63 -4.51 10.86 3.67
N ILE A 64 -3.55 11.78 3.78
CA ILE A 64 -3.72 13.20 3.45
C ILE A 64 -3.63 13.42 1.93
N SER A 65 -2.60 12.88 1.26
CA SER A 65 -2.37 13.08 -0.17
C SER A 65 -3.37 12.35 -1.06
N GLY A 66 -4.06 11.34 -0.54
CA GLY A 66 -4.93 10.48 -1.34
C GLY A 66 -4.22 9.34 -2.07
N ASP A 67 -2.91 9.22 -1.88
CA ASP A 67 -2.14 8.04 -2.22
C ASP A 67 -2.05 7.11 -0.99
N PRO A 68 -2.33 5.80 -1.12
CA PRO A 68 -2.16 4.87 0.00
C PRO A 68 -0.69 4.89 0.50
N ALA A 69 -0.48 5.47 1.69
CA ALA A 69 0.69 5.47 2.59
C ALA A 69 2.13 5.70 2.01
N PRO A 70 2.97 6.60 2.57
CA PRO A 70 4.34 6.79 2.09
C PRO A 70 5.36 5.93 2.87
N ALA A 71 5.88 4.96 2.13
CA ALA A 71 7.29 4.73 1.81
C ALA A 71 8.37 4.43 2.89
N GLU A 72 8.29 4.83 4.15
CA GLU A 72 9.42 4.51 5.08
C GLU A 72 9.37 3.05 5.56
N ASN A 73 8.17 2.50 5.80
CA ASN A 73 8.00 1.08 6.13
C ASN A 73 7.67 0.20 4.91
N THR A 74 7.10 0.79 3.85
CA THR A 74 6.70 0.06 2.64
C THR A 74 7.90 -0.39 1.82
N GLY A 75 8.96 0.42 1.72
CA GLY A 75 10.18 0.04 0.98
C GLY A 75 10.92 -1.12 1.63
N VAL A 76 11.10 -1.06 2.96
CA VAL A 76 11.71 -2.14 3.75
C VAL A 76 10.85 -3.41 3.72
N ARG A 77 9.53 -3.28 3.92
CA ARG A 77 8.58 -4.41 3.81
C ARG A 77 8.58 -5.01 2.41
N ARG A 78 8.64 -4.20 1.35
CA ARG A 78 8.71 -4.69 -0.03
C ARG A 78 10.00 -5.44 -0.28
N LEU A 79 11.13 -4.94 0.20
CA LEU A 79 12.42 -5.60 0.05
C LEU A 79 12.44 -6.97 0.76
N ASP A 80 11.84 -7.06 1.96
CA ASP A 80 11.66 -8.32 2.68
C ASP A 80 10.81 -9.33 1.88
N LEU A 81 9.66 -8.89 1.36
CA LEU A 81 8.78 -9.71 0.54
C LEU A 81 9.47 -10.21 -0.75
N VAL A 82 10.25 -9.34 -1.42
CA VAL A 82 11.05 -9.73 -2.59
C VAL A 82 12.14 -10.72 -2.20
N GLY A 83 12.81 -10.52 -1.05
CA GLY A 83 13.81 -11.46 -0.54
C GLY A 83 13.23 -12.85 -0.29
N ARG A 84 12.04 -12.92 0.31
CA ARG A 84 11.29 -14.16 0.50
C ARG A 84 10.87 -14.81 -0.82
N LEU A 85 10.41 -14.03 -1.80
CA LEU A 85 10.07 -14.53 -3.14
C LEU A 85 11.27 -15.20 -3.81
N VAL A 86 12.45 -14.56 -3.76
CA VAL A 86 13.70 -15.12 -4.29
C VAL A 86 14.10 -16.39 -3.55
N ALA A 87 13.94 -16.44 -2.23
CA ALA A 87 14.23 -17.63 -1.44
C ALA A 87 13.31 -18.81 -1.81
N ALA A 88 12.00 -18.57 -1.92
CA ALA A 88 11.02 -19.56 -2.34
C ALA A 88 11.33 -20.12 -3.74
N ARG A 89 11.73 -19.27 -4.68
CA ARG A 89 12.16 -19.69 -6.02
C ARG A 89 13.37 -20.62 -5.98
N ARG A 90 14.38 -20.29 -5.15
CA ARG A 90 15.57 -21.14 -4.96
C ARG A 90 15.22 -22.49 -4.32
N GLN A 91 14.28 -22.52 -3.38
CA GLN A 91 13.80 -23.79 -2.81
C GLN A 91 13.15 -24.66 -3.89
N TRP A 92 12.31 -24.05 -4.73
CA TRP A 92 11.67 -24.76 -5.83
C TRP A 92 12.70 -25.32 -6.82
N ASP A 93 13.65 -24.50 -7.27
CA ASP A 93 14.75 -24.93 -8.15
C ASP A 93 15.63 -26.02 -7.50
N GLY A 94 15.75 -25.99 -6.17
CA GLY A 94 16.45 -26.99 -5.36
C GLY A 94 15.68 -28.28 -5.12
N GLY A 95 14.43 -28.38 -5.59
CA GLY A 95 13.57 -29.56 -5.44
C GLY A 95 12.74 -29.62 -4.15
N ASP A 96 12.84 -28.62 -3.28
CA ASP A 96 11.97 -28.48 -2.11
C ASP A 96 10.63 -27.84 -2.52
N VAL A 97 9.84 -28.63 -3.26
CA VAL A 97 8.56 -28.19 -3.84
C VAL A 97 7.54 -27.85 -2.76
N GLU A 98 7.47 -28.63 -1.67
CA GLU A 98 6.53 -28.40 -0.58
C GLU A 98 6.86 -27.14 0.22
N GLY A 99 8.15 -26.94 0.55
CA GLY A 99 8.61 -25.72 1.23
C GLY A 99 8.38 -24.48 0.37
N ALA A 100 8.72 -24.55 -0.92
CA ALA A 100 8.48 -23.46 -1.85
C ALA A 100 6.98 -23.11 -1.97
N LEU A 101 6.11 -24.12 -2.12
CA LEU A 101 4.66 -23.90 -2.21
C LEU A 101 4.09 -23.25 -0.94
N SER A 102 4.60 -23.64 0.23
CA SER A 102 4.21 -23.03 1.50
C SER A 102 4.60 -21.56 1.56
N GLU A 103 5.82 -21.20 1.15
CA GLU A 103 6.28 -19.81 1.14
C GLU A 103 5.53 -18.95 0.10
N PHE A 104 5.29 -19.45 -1.10
CA PHE A 104 4.50 -18.72 -2.10
C PHE A 104 3.08 -18.44 -1.60
N ARG A 105 2.43 -19.39 -0.91
CA ARG A 105 1.12 -19.17 -0.28
C ARG A 105 1.18 -18.08 0.77
N ALA A 106 2.18 -18.12 1.66
CA ALA A 106 2.36 -17.11 2.68
C ALA A 106 2.62 -15.70 2.10
N LEU A 107 3.29 -15.61 0.94
CA LEU A 107 3.46 -14.36 0.21
C LEU A 107 2.14 -13.89 -0.42
N ALA A 108 1.37 -14.80 -0.99
CA ALA A 108 0.10 -14.49 -1.63
C ALA A 108 -1.03 -14.14 -0.65
N ASP A 109 -0.89 -14.54 0.63
CA ASP A 109 -1.77 -14.13 1.72
C ASP A 109 -1.44 -12.71 2.26
N THR A 110 -0.32 -12.11 1.82
CA THR A 110 -0.06 -10.72 2.16
C THR A 110 -0.97 -9.81 1.34
N GLU A 111 -1.81 -9.03 2.03
CA GLU A 111 -2.71 -8.05 1.40
C GLU A 111 -1.93 -7.14 0.44
N PRO A 112 -2.25 -7.14 -0.86
CA PRO A 112 -1.52 -6.37 -1.85
C PRO A 112 -1.69 -4.88 -1.57
N ALA A 113 -0.58 -4.19 -1.33
CA ALA A 113 -0.61 -2.79 -0.92
C ALA A 113 -1.04 -1.85 -2.07
N HIS A 114 -0.92 -2.28 -3.32
CA HIS A 114 -1.23 -1.48 -4.52
C HIS A 114 -1.68 -2.33 -5.71
N ARG A 115 -2.23 -1.68 -6.76
CA ARG A 115 -2.75 -2.29 -8.01
C ARG A 115 -1.71 -3.05 -8.85
N GLN A 116 -0.44 -2.96 -8.49
CA GLN A 116 0.71 -3.52 -9.23
C GLN A 116 1.60 -4.32 -8.27
N ASP A 117 1.01 -5.08 -7.35
CA ASP A 117 1.82 -5.88 -6.43
C ASP A 117 2.43 -7.07 -7.19
N ASP A 118 3.65 -6.85 -7.71
CA ASP A 118 4.37 -7.88 -8.46
C ASP A 118 4.64 -9.13 -7.60
N VAL A 119 4.74 -9.00 -6.27
CA VAL A 119 5.02 -10.16 -5.39
C VAL A 119 3.80 -11.05 -5.30
N PHE A 120 2.61 -10.48 -5.11
CA PHE A 120 1.37 -11.25 -5.13
C PHE A 120 1.20 -11.97 -6.46
N THR A 121 1.40 -11.24 -7.56
CA THR A 121 1.25 -11.78 -8.92
C THR A 121 2.20 -12.97 -9.13
N GLU A 122 3.49 -12.77 -8.90
CA GLU A 122 4.51 -13.82 -9.05
C GLU A 122 4.26 -15.02 -8.13
N ALA A 123 3.82 -14.78 -6.89
CA ALA A 123 3.50 -15.86 -5.95
C ALA A 123 2.33 -16.73 -6.43
N GLN A 124 1.25 -16.12 -6.92
CA GLN A 124 0.09 -16.86 -7.45
C GLN A 124 0.42 -17.63 -8.73
N LEU A 125 1.22 -17.05 -9.64
CA LEU A 125 1.72 -17.75 -10.82
C LEU A 125 2.55 -18.98 -10.42
N ALA A 126 3.49 -18.83 -9.48
CA ALA A 126 4.31 -19.93 -9.00
C ALA A 126 3.47 -21.02 -8.32
N ILE A 127 2.45 -20.66 -7.53
CA ILE A 127 1.50 -21.62 -6.94
C ILE A 127 0.80 -22.42 -8.02
N ALA A 128 0.26 -21.74 -9.06
CA ALA A 128 -0.43 -22.41 -10.15
C ALA A 128 0.48 -23.37 -10.93
N GLU A 129 1.72 -22.96 -11.19
CA GLU A 129 2.72 -23.80 -11.86
C GLU A 129 3.07 -25.04 -11.04
N ILE A 130 3.41 -24.86 -9.76
CA ILE A 130 3.74 -25.97 -8.86
C ILE A 130 2.58 -26.95 -8.77
N LEU A 131 1.36 -26.47 -8.53
CA LEU A 131 0.18 -27.33 -8.43
C LEU A 131 -0.11 -28.06 -9.74
N GLY A 132 0.14 -27.42 -10.88
CA GLY A 132 0.10 -28.07 -12.20
C GLY A 132 1.08 -29.23 -12.31
N THR A 133 2.33 -29.03 -11.89
CA THR A 133 3.35 -30.11 -11.92
C THR A 133 3.05 -31.25 -10.94
N LEU A 134 2.36 -30.95 -9.83
CA LEU A 134 1.91 -31.95 -8.84
C LEU A 134 0.64 -32.69 -9.25
N GLY A 135 0.07 -32.41 -10.43
CA GLY A 135 -1.17 -33.04 -10.89
C GLY A 135 -2.41 -32.60 -10.11
N ARG A 136 -2.41 -31.37 -9.59
CA ARG A 136 -3.54 -30.74 -8.86
C ARG A 136 -4.16 -29.61 -9.70
N PRO A 137 -4.77 -29.92 -10.87
CA PRO A 137 -5.20 -28.91 -11.83
C PRO A 137 -6.29 -27.98 -11.29
N ASP A 138 -7.23 -28.49 -10.49
CA ASP A 138 -8.31 -27.68 -9.93
C ASP A 138 -7.78 -26.61 -8.96
N GLU A 139 -6.73 -26.91 -8.21
CA GLU A 139 -6.09 -25.93 -7.32
C GLU A 139 -5.21 -24.96 -8.10
N ALA A 140 -4.56 -25.43 -9.17
CA ALA A 140 -3.81 -24.57 -10.06
C ALA A 140 -4.71 -23.52 -10.72
N GLU A 141 -5.92 -23.91 -11.12
CA GLU A 141 -6.88 -23.00 -11.72
C GLU A 141 -7.41 -21.98 -10.71
N ARG A 142 -7.74 -22.40 -9.48
CA ARG A 142 -8.11 -21.46 -8.40
C ARG A 142 -7.04 -20.41 -8.13
N ALA A 143 -5.77 -20.78 -8.20
CA ALA A 143 -4.67 -19.82 -8.04
C ALA A 143 -4.64 -18.80 -9.19
N ARG A 144 -4.96 -19.21 -10.42
CA ARG A 144 -5.10 -18.30 -11.57
C ARG A 144 -6.33 -17.41 -11.47
N GLU A 145 -7.47 -17.95 -11.06
CA GLU A 145 -8.69 -17.17 -10.84
C GLU A 145 -8.44 -16.03 -9.86
N ARG A 146 -7.67 -16.28 -8.80
CA ARG A 146 -7.29 -15.27 -7.81
C ARG A 146 -6.42 -14.14 -8.37
N LEU A 147 -5.67 -14.38 -9.46
CA LEU A 147 -5.00 -13.32 -10.21
C LEU A 147 -6.01 -12.45 -10.97
N THR A 148 -7.00 -13.09 -11.60
CA THR A 148 -8.05 -12.42 -12.36
C THR A 148 -8.98 -11.62 -11.45
N GLU A 149 -9.34 -12.12 -10.27
CA GLU A 149 -10.12 -11.39 -9.26
C GLU A 149 -9.44 -10.07 -8.86
N LEU A 150 -8.10 -10.04 -8.76
CA LEU A 150 -7.38 -8.81 -8.48
C LEU A 150 -7.52 -7.77 -9.61
N ILE A 151 -7.65 -8.25 -10.85
CA ILE A 151 -7.85 -7.43 -12.04
C ILE A 151 -9.31 -6.93 -12.09
N ASP A 152 -10.28 -7.80 -11.79
CA ASP A 152 -11.73 -7.56 -11.92
C ASP A 152 -12.37 -6.83 -10.73
N MET A 153 -11.84 -6.96 -9.49
CA MET A 153 -12.35 -6.26 -8.28
C MET A 153 -12.22 -4.73 -8.33
N ARG A 154 -11.85 -4.16 -9.49
CA ARG A 154 -11.51 -2.74 -9.65
C ARG A 154 -12.02 -2.10 -10.95
N ASP A 155 -13.11 -2.65 -11.52
CA ASP A 155 -14.08 -1.94 -12.39
C ASP A 155 -15.30 -1.48 -11.56
#